data_AF-A0A151R4M5-F1
#
_entry.id   AF-A0A151R4M5-F1
#
_cell.length_a   1.000
_cell.length_b   1.000
_cell.length_c   1.000
_cell.angle_alpha   90.00
_cell.angle_beta   90.00
_cell.angle_gamma   90.00
#
_symmetry.space_group_name_H-M   'P 1'
#
loop_
_entity.id
_entity.type
_entity.pdbx_description
1 polymer ?
#
loop_
_entity_poly.entity_id
_entity_poly.type
_entity_poly.pdbx_seq_one_letter_code
_entity_poly.pdbx_strand_id
1 'polypeptide(L)'
;ANDMLLFMLKWYQKFPSYRSRELFLTGESFAGHYIPQLANAILDHNANSAGFKFNIKGVAIGNPLLKTATKISIGVDVCMDYERSFYFNLPEVQKALHENRTNLPYQWNMCSG
;
A
#
# COMPACT_ATOMS: atom_id res chain seq x y z
N ALA A 1 4.53 14.84 -2.52
CA ALA A 1 5.69 14.26 -1.80
C ALA A 1 6.25 15.19 -0.72
N ASN A 2 6.38 16.50 -0.97
CA ASN A 2 7.02 17.45 -0.04
C ASN A 2 6.36 17.50 1.35
N ASP A 3 5.03 17.51 1.45
CA ASP A 3 4.33 17.53 2.75
C ASP A 3 4.57 16.25 3.56
N MET A 4 4.66 15.10 2.88
CA MET A 4 4.99 13.83 3.51
C MET A 4 6.44 13.80 4.01
N LEU A 5 7.38 14.36 3.24
CA LEU A 5 8.76 14.53 3.70
C LEU A 5 8.82 15.45 4.94
N LEU A 6 8.10 16.59 4.92
CA LEU A 6 8.04 17.52 6.05
C LEU A 6 7.42 16.86 7.29
N PHE A 7 6.35 16.09 7.11
CA PHE A 7 5.73 15.31 8.18
C PHE A 7 6.76 14.36 8.80
N MET A 8 7.48 13.59 7.98
CA MET A 8 8.49 12.64 8.45
C MET A 8 9.60 13.36 9.24
N LEU A 9 10.12 14.47 8.72
CA LEU A 9 11.13 15.27 9.43
C LEU A 9 10.65 15.74 10.81
N LYS A 10 9.44 16.28 10.90
CA LYS A 10 8.83 16.71 12.18
C LYS A 10 8.54 15.53 13.10
N TRP A 11 8.14 14.39 12.54
CA TRP A 11 7.90 13.17 13.32
C TRP A 11 9.18 12.68 14.00
N TYR A 12 10.31 12.65 13.28
CA TYR A 12 11.62 12.31 13.87
C TYR A 12 12.17 13.39 14.82
N GLN A 13 11.69 14.63 14.76
CA GLN A 13 11.95 15.64 15.80
C GLN A 13 11.19 15.33 17.08
N LYS A 14 9.92 14.94 16.98
CA LYS A 14 9.08 14.56 18.12
C LYS A 14 9.50 13.22 18.74
N PHE A 15 9.96 12.28 17.93
CA PHE A 15 10.33 10.92 18.34
C PHE A 15 11.80 10.60 18.00
N PRO A 16 12.77 11.23 18.67
CA PRO A 16 14.18 11.13 18.32
C PRO A 16 14.75 9.70 18.50
N SER A 17 14.15 8.87 19.36
CA SER A 17 14.56 7.47 19.60
C SER A 17 14.43 6.57 18.36
N TYR A 18 13.68 6.99 17.34
CA TYR A 18 13.53 6.24 16.10
C TYR A 18 14.55 6.63 15.03
N ARG A 19 15.31 7.73 15.19
CA ARG A 19 16.21 8.27 14.16
C ARG A 19 17.27 7.30 13.65
N SER A 20 17.73 6.39 14.50
CA SER A 20 18.73 5.37 14.13
C SER A 20 18.13 4.12 13.51
N ARG A 21 16.80 3.94 13.60
CA ARG A 21 16.13 2.73 13.12
C ARG A 21 16.07 2.71 11.61
N GLU A 22 16.04 1.49 11.09
CA GLU A 22 15.82 1.23 9.68
C GLU A 22 14.40 1.66 9.28
N LEU A 23 14.29 2.36 8.16
CA LEU A 23 13.04 2.87 7.62
C LEU A 23 12.65 2.06 6.39
N PHE A 24 11.44 1.51 6.42
CA PHE A 24 10.79 0.86 5.29
C PHE A 24 9.52 1.63 4.94
N LEU A 25 9.33 1.94 3.66
CA LEU A 25 8.10 2.60 3.20
C LEU A 25 7.18 1.55 2.60
N THR A 26 5.98 1.44 3.15
CA THR A 26 4.99 0.47 2.68
C THR A 26 3.69 1.14 2.29
N GLY A 27 3.01 0.62 1.27
CA GLY A 27 1.69 1.13 0.89
C GLY A 27 0.92 0.18 -0.01
N GLU A 28 -0.35 0.47 -0.24
CA GLU A 28 -1.23 -0.31 -1.12
C GLU A 28 -1.95 0.57 -2.15
N SER A 29 -2.35 0.00 -3.28
CA SER A 29 -3.25 0.65 -4.25
C SER A 29 -2.59 1.91 -4.86
N PHE A 30 -3.22 3.08 -4.69
CA PHE A 30 -2.68 4.35 -5.19
C PHE A 30 -1.36 4.76 -4.52
N ALA A 31 -0.97 4.10 -3.43
CA ALA A 31 0.36 4.24 -2.86
C ALA A 31 1.48 3.79 -3.83
N GLY A 32 1.14 3.06 -4.91
CA GLY A 32 2.01 2.88 -6.08
C GLY A 32 2.55 4.18 -6.67
N HIS A 33 1.84 5.29 -6.54
CA HIS A 33 2.34 6.63 -6.90
C HIS A 33 3.05 7.32 -5.74
N TYR A 34 2.52 7.25 -4.52
CA TYR A 34 3.03 8.01 -3.39
C TYR A 34 4.34 7.47 -2.82
N ILE A 35 4.49 6.15 -2.71
CA ILE A 35 5.64 5.51 -2.08
C ILE A 35 6.92 5.77 -2.90
N PRO A 36 6.96 5.59 -4.23
CA PRO A 36 8.14 5.91 -5.02
C PRO A 36 8.48 7.41 -4.99
N GLN A 37 7.49 8.29 -5.05
CA GLN A 37 7.71 9.74 -4.99
C GLN A 37 8.28 10.19 -3.64
N LEU A 38 7.78 9.63 -2.54
CA LEU A 38 8.31 9.90 -1.21
C LEU A 38 9.71 9.31 -1.03
N ALA A 39 9.96 8.10 -1.52
CA ALA A 39 11.28 7.49 -1.49
C ALA A 39 12.30 8.38 -2.22
N ASN A 40 11.95 8.89 -3.41
CA ASN A 40 12.81 9.82 -4.14
C ASN A 40 13.09 11.10 -3.36
N ALA A 41 12.04 11.74 -2.80
CA ALA A 41 12.20 12.94 -2.00
C ALA A 41 13.09 12.72 -0.76
N ILE A 42 13.02 11.54 -0.13
CA ILE A 42 13.89 11.16 0.99
C ILE A 42 15.34 10.97 0.55
N LEU A 43 15.57 10.33 -0.60
CA LEU A 43 16.91 10.15 -1.16
C LEU A 43 17.54 11.50 -1.53
N ASP A 44 16.78 12.37 -2.18
CA ASP A 44 17.20 13.74 -2.52
C ASP A 44 17.53 14.54 -1.27
N HIS A 45 16.70 14.45 -0.21
CA HIS A 45 16.98 15.07 1.08
C HIS A 45 18.28 14.56 1.69
N ASN A 46 18.51 13.24 1.68
CA ASN A 46 19.71 12.61 2.22
C ASN A 46 21.01 13.00 1.48
N ALA A 47 20.92 13.23 0.17
CA ALA A 47 22.03 13.65 -0.67
C ALA A 47 22.39 15.12 -0.44
N ASN A 48 21.39 15.99 -0.30
CA ASN A 48 21.59 17.45 -0.29
C ASN A 48 21.63 18.07 1.11
N SER A 49 21.20 17.35 2.16
CA SER A 49 21.17 17.86 3.53
C SER A 49 22.37 17.41 4.35
N ALA A 50 23.04 18.36 5.02
CA ALA A 50 24.07 18.09 6.01
C ALA A 50 23.52 17.62 7.37
N GLY A 51 22.21 17.79 7.59
CA GLY A 51 21.53 17.46 8.85
C GLY A 51 21.09 15.99 8.97
N PHE A 52 19.93 15.78 9.58
CA PHE A 52 19.36 14.46 9.77
C PHE A 52 19.16 13.73 8.43
N LYS A 53 19.61 12.46 8.39
CA LYS A 53 19.44 11.56 7.25
C LYS A 53 18.59 10.37 7.64
N PHE A 54 17.67 9.99 6.75
CA PHE A 54 16.83 8.82 6.93
C PHE A 54 17.62 7.55 6.61
N ASN A 55 17.54 6.53 7.48
CA ASN A 55 18.11 5.21 7.24
C ASN A 55 17.14 4.34 6.42
N ILE A 56 16.81 4.75 5.20
CA ILE A 56 15.89 4.02 4.31
C ILE A 56 16.53 2.72 3.82
N LYS A 57 15.83 1.59 3.97
CA LYS A 57 16.30 0.25 3.57
C LYS A 57 15.53 -0.34 2.40
N GLY A 58 14.28 0.04 2.23
CA GLY A 58 13.48 -0.49 1.13
C GLY A 58 12.08 0.09 1.07
N VAL A 59 11.41 -0.28 0.00
CA VAL A 59 10.00 0.02 -0.23
C VAL A 59 9.25 -1.28 -0.54
N ALA A 60 8.03 -1.41 -0.06
CA ALA A 60 7.15 -2.52 -0.41
C ALA A 60 5.78 -1.96 -0.80
N ILE A 61 5.25 -2.35 -1.95
CA ILE A 61 3.98 -1.84 -2.43
C ILE A 61 3.08 -3.00 -2.81
N GLY A 62 1.94 -3.11 -2.14
CA GLY A 62 0.89 -4.06 -2.49
C GLY A 62 -0.02 -3.48 -3.56
N ASN A 63 -0.37 -4.30 -4.57
CA ASN A 63 -1.40 -3.97 -5.57
C ASN A 63 -1.25 -2.55 -6.18
N PRO A 64 -0.07 -2.15 -6.68
CA PRO A 64 0.17 -0.76 -7.02
C PRO A 64 -0.60 -0.36 -8.30
N LEU A 65 -1.29 0.78 -8.25
CA LEU A 65 -1.76 1.43 -9.47
C LEU A 65 -0.58 2.18 -10.10
N LEU A 66 0.01 1.66 -11.18
CA LEU A 66 1.27 2.20 -11.74
C LEU A 66 1.09 3.07 -13.00
N LYS A 67 0.10 2.77 -13.84
CA LYS A 67 -0.35 3.58 -14.98
C LYS A 67 -1.48 2.80 -15.65
N THR A 68 -2.49 3.47 -16.19
CA THR A 68 -3.60 2.84 -16.94
C THR A 68 -3.16 1.99 -18.16
N ALA A 69 -1.90 2.12 -18.61
CA ALA A 69 -1.37 1.50 -19.83
C ALA A 69 -0.44 0.29 -19.62
N THR A 70 -0.14 -0.13 -18.37
CA THR A 70 0.69 -1.32 -18.11
C THR A 70 -0.18 -2.47 -17.61
N LYS A 71 -1.35 -2.65 -18.22
CA LYS A 71 -2.30 -3.74 -17.91
C LYS A 71 -2.14 -4.96 -18.81
N ILE A 72 -1.15 -4.99 -19.69
CA ILE A 72 -0.93 -6.10 -20.62
C ILE A 72 0.53 -6.53 -20.50
N SER A 73 0.75 -7.76 -20.04
CA SER A 73 2.02 -8.51 -20.06
C SER A 73 2.90 -8.47 -18.81
N ILE A 74 2.36 -8.77 -17.61
CA ILE A 74 2.94 -9.81 -16.71
C ILE A 74 1.83 -10.40 -15.80
N GLY A 75 0.88 -11.10 -16.42
CA GLY A 75 0.21 -12.32 -15.92
C GLY A 75 -0.34 -12.52 -14.49
N VAL A 76 -0.35 -11.56 -13.55
CA VAL A 76 -1.22 -11.59 -12.34
C VAL A 76 -1.53 -10.16 -11.93
N ASP A 77 -2.65 -9.62 -12.37
CA ASP A 77 -3.23 -8.40 -11.78
C ASP A 77 -3.82 -8.77 -10.41
N VAL A 78 -3.11 -8.41 -9.34
CA VAL A 78 -3.44 -8.73 -7.94
C VAL A 78 -4.64 -7.92 -7.42
N CYS A 79 -5.24 -7.05 -8.24
CA CYS A 79 -6.66 -6.72 -8.13
C CYS A 79 -7.49 -7.88 -8.71
N MET A 80 -7.43 -9.02 -8.02
CA MET A 80 -8.28 -10.16 -8.25
C MET A 80 -9.72 -9.83 -7.84
N ASP A 81 -10.39 -8.90 -8.53
CA ASP A 81 -11.82 -8.69 -8.33
C ASP A 81 -12.58 -9.97 -8.70
N TYR A 82 -12.12 -10.67 -9.75
CA TYR A 82 -12.68 -11.94 -10.18
C TYR A 82 -12.34 -13.11 -9.25
N GLU A 83 -11.07 -13.36 -8.88
CA GLU A 83 -10.80 -14.48 -7.96
C GLU A 83 -11.30 -14.21 -6.53
N ARG A 84 -11.32 -12.95 -6.03
CA ARG A 84 -12.00 -12.67 -4.75
C ARG A 84 -13.50 -12.89 -4.86
N SER A 85 -14.15 -12.38 -5.90
CA SER A 85 -15.58 -12.61 -6.10
C SER A 85 -15.86 -14.12 -6.20
N PHE A 86 -15.08 -14.85 -6.99
CA PHE A 86 -15.19 -16.30 -7.10
C PHE A 86 -14.99 -17.01 -5.76
N TYR A 87 -13.87 -16.75 -5.07
CA TYR A 87 -13.52 -17.38 -3.79
C TYR A 87 -14.53 -17.07 -2.68
N PHE A 88 -14.94 -15.81 -2.54
CA PHE A 88 -15.92 -15.42 -1.51
C PHE A 88 -17.33 -15.93 -1.80
N ASN A 89 -17.68 -16.21 -3.06
CA ASN A 89 -18.95 -16.83 -3.43
C ASN A 89 -18.89 -18.37 -3.44
N LEU A 90 -17.77 -19.01 -3.06
CA LEU A 90 -17.71 -20.46 -2.86
C LEU A 90 -18.55 -20.87 -1.62
N PRO A 91 -19.38 -21.92 -1.72
CA PRO A 91 -20.28 -22.33 -0.63
C PRO A 91 -19.55 -22.62 0.69
N GLU A 92 -18.37 -23.24 0.62
CA GLU A 92 -17.52 -23.55 1.78
C GLU A 92 -16.99 -22.28 2.46
N VAL A 93 -16.66 -21.25 1.68
CA VAL A 93 -16.15 -19.97 2.18
C VAL A 93 -17.29 -19.17 2.81
N GLN A 94 -18.44 -19.08 2.15
CA GLN A 94 -19.64 -18.43 2.72
C GLN A 94 -20.12 -19.12 4.01
N LYS A 95 -20.02 -20.45 4.07
CA LYS A 95 -20.31 -21.23 5.28
C LYS A 95 -19.31 -20.93 6.40
N ALA A 96 -18.01 -20.87 6.10
CA ALA A 96 -16.97 -20.54 7.08
C ALA A 96 -17.13 -19.10 7.62
N LEU A 97 -17.51 -18.15 6.75
CA LEU A 97 -17.75 -16.75 7.12
C LEU A 97 -19.12 -16.51 7.79
N HIS A 98 -19.97 -17.54 7.88
CA HIS A 98 -21.34 -17.44 8.39
C HIS A 98 -22.19 -16.38 7.65
N GLU A 99 -21.88 -16.15 6.38
CA GLU A 99 -22.48 -15.10 5.56
C GLU A 99 -23.92 -15.45 5.17
N ASN A 100 -24.20 -16.74 4.96
CA ASN A 100 -25.51 -17.25 4.58
C ASN A 100 -26.46 -17.52 5.77
N ARG A 101 -26.43 -16.66 6.80
CA ARG A 101 -27.39 -16.74 7.92
C ARG A 101 -28.78 -16.23 7.55
N THR A 102 -28.89 -15.46 6.46
CA THR A 102 -30.13 -14.79 6.05
C THR A 102 -30.60 -15.14 4.63
N ASN A 103 -29.99 -16.12 3.93
CA ASN A 103 -30.32 -16.45 2.54
C ASN A 103 -30.30 -15.21 1.63
N LEU A 104 -29.15 -14.53 1.57
CA LEU A 104 -29.00 -13.34 0.76
C LEU A 104 -29.30 -13.66 -0.72
N PRO A 105 -30.19 -12.89 -1.39
CA PRO A 105 -30.57 -13.14 -2.77
C PRO A 105 -29.54 -12.62 -3.79
N TYR A 106 -28.40 -12.09 -3.34
CA TYR A 106 -27.39 -11.45 -4.18
C TYR A 106 -25.99 -11.96 -3.83
N GLN A 107 -25.09 -11.91 -4.82
CA GLN A 107 -23.69 -12.33 -4.68
C GLN A 107 -22.92 -11.38 -3.77
N TRP A 108 -21.97 -11.94 -3.02
CA TRP A 108 -21.10 -11.14 -2.16
C TRP A 108 -20.20 -10.24 -3.00
N ASN A 109 -20.16 -8.96 -2.63
CA ASN A 109 -19.33 -7.94 -3.24
C ASN A 109 -18.63 -7.14 -2.13
N MET A 110 -17.45 -6.62 -2.42
CA MET A 110 -16.74 -5.77 -1.46
C MET A 110 -17.46 -4.44 -1.29
N CYS A 111 -17.40 -3.89 -0.07
CA CYS A 111 -17.87 -2.53 0.19
C CYS A 111 -17.06 -1.55 -0.67
N SER A 112 -17.76 -0.74 -1.47
CA SER A 112 -17.18 0.43 -2.13
C SER A 112 -16.67 1.37 -1.03
N GLY A 113 -15.36 1.65 -1.03
CA GLY A 113 -14.76 2.69 -0.19
C GLY A 113 -15.13 4.09 -0.66
#